data_AF-A0A963SA44-F1
#
_entry.id   AF-A0A963SA44-F1
#
_cell.length_a   1.000
_cell.length_b   1.000
_cell.length_c   1.000
_cell.angle_alpha   90.00
_cell.angle_beta   90.00
_cell.angle_gamma   90.00
#
_symmetry.space_group_name_H-M   'P 1'
#
loop_
_entity.id
_entity.type
_entity.pdbx_description
1 polymer ?
#
loop_
_entity_poly.entity_id
_entity_poly.type
_entity_poly.pdbx_seq_one_letter_code
_entity_poly.pdbx_strand_id
1 'polypeptide(L)'
;GLLFPSFRNPDKPITLGIHWSKIRNRAALPDVRLHDLRHSFASVAIRDNISLMVIGKLLGHALAETTTRYAHLSDEIVADAAERVSGSIARLIGVAP
;
A
#
# COMPACT_ATOMS: atom_id res chain seq x y z
N GLY A 1 15.38 -12.39 -8.52
CA GLY A 1 15.76 -12.29 -7.10
C GLY A 1 14.65 -11.60 -6.33
N LEU A 2 14.55 -11.81 -5.02
CA LEU A 2 13.60 -11.09 -4.17
C LEU A 2 13.98 -9.61 -4.08
N LEU A 3 13.01 -8.69 -4.18
CA LEU A 3 13.23 -7.25 -4.02
C LEU A 3 13.62 -6.90 -2.57
N PHE A 4 13.04 -7.62 -1.59
CA PHE A 4 13.31 -7.46 -0.17
C PHE A 4 13.69 -8.80 0.49
N PRO A 5 14.94 -9.26 0.32
CA PRO A 5 15.43 -10.47 0.94
C PRO A 5 15.64 -10.31 2.45
N SER A 6 15.61 -11.42 3.18
CA SER A 6 15.93 -11.44 4.60
C SER A 6 17.42 -11.23 4.84
N PHE A 7 17.76 -10.39 5.81
CA PHE A 7 19.15 -10.13 6.22
C PHE A 7 19.90 -11.39 6.71
N ARG A 8 19.19 -12.45 7.11
CA ARG A 8 19.78 -13.70 7.60
C ARG A 8 19.86 -14.79 6.53
N ASN A 9 18.97 -14.76 5.54
CA ASN A 9 18.95 -15.73 4.45
C ASN A 9 18.43 -15.03 3.19
N PRO A 10 19.31 -14.76 2.21
CA PRO A 10 18.94 -14.06 0.97
C PRO A 10 17.85 -14.75 0.13
N ASP A 11 17.65 -16.06 0.31
CA ASP A 11 16.65 -16.84 -0.43
C ASP A 11 15.24 -16.75 0.17
N LYS A 12 15.10 -16.11 1.34
CA LYS A 12 13.82 -15.95 2.04
C LYS A 12 13.39 -14.49 2.08
N PRO A 13 12.08 -14.19 2.04
CA PRO A 13 11.59 -12.83 2.19
C PRO A 13 11.82 -12.29 3.61
N ILE A 14 11.92 -10.96 3.72
CA ILE A 14 12.02 -10.28 5.02
C ILE A 14 10.77 -10.54 5.88
N THR A 15 10.98 -10.78 7.18
CA THR A 15 9.88 -10.90 8.15
C THR A 15 9.53 -9.55 8.74
N LEU A 16 8.37 -9.00 8.39
CA LEU A 16 7.98 -7.65 8.82
C LEU A 16 7.54 -7.56 10.28
N GLY A 17 7.05 -8.64 10.91
CA GLY A 17 6.42 -8.57 12.24
C GLY A 17 7.32 -7.99 13.35
N ILE A 18 8.60 -8.38 13.39
CA ILE A 18 9.56 -7.88 14.39
C ILE A 18 9.87 -6.40 14.18
N HIS A 19 10.03 -5.99 12.91
CA HIS A 19 10.29 -4.60 12.55
C HIS A 19 9.04 -3.73 12.81
N TRP A 20 7.86 -4.23 12.47
CA TRP A 20 6.58 -3.56 12.67
C TRP A 20 6.32 -3.26 14.15
N SER A 21 6.56 -4.25 15.03
CA SER A 21 6.41 -4.05 16.48
C SER A 21 7.28 -2.89 17.00
N LYS A 22 8.53 -2.79 16.53
CA LYS A 22 9.42 -1.67 16.90
C LYS A 22 8.93 -0.33 16.35
N ILE A 23 8.52 -0.30 15.08
CA ILE A 23 8.04 0.92 14.41
C ILE A 23 6.78 1.46 15.10
N ARG A 24 5.77 0.61 15.31
CA ARG A 24 4.49 1.02 15.89
C ARG A 24 4.64 1.50 17.34
N ASN A 25 5.54 0.89 18.12
CA ASN A 25 5.84 1.34 19.47
C ASN A 25 6.56 2.70 19.48
N ARG A 26 7.50 2.92 18.56
CA ARG A 26 8.20 4.21 18.41
C ARG A 26 7.25 5.32 17.95
N ALA A 27 6.24 4.98 17.16
CA ALA A 27 5.20 5.90 16.72
C ALA A 27 4.09 6.13 17.77
N ALA A 28 4.19 5.55 18.97
CA ALA A 28 3.15 5.59 20.01
C ALA A 28 1.78 5.01 19.55
N LEU A 29 1.82 4.00 18.68
CA LEU A 29 0.66 3.33 18.09
C LEU A 29 0.71 1.81 18.32
N PRO A 30 0.70 1.33 19.59
CA PRO A 30 0.97 -0.07 19.93
C PRO A 30 -0.08 -1.04 19.36
N ASP A 31 -1.30 -0.59 19.11
CA ASP A 31 -2.40 -1.46 18.68
C ASP A 31 -2.55 -1.56 17.16
N VAL A 32 -1.83 -0.72 16.40
CA VAL A 32 -1.92 -0.70 14.94
C VAL A 32 -1.27 -1.95 14.36
N ARG A 33 -2.02 -2.62 13.47
CA ARG A 33 -1.61 -3.79 12.70
C ARG A 33 -1.11 -3.35 11.34
N LEU A 34 -0.26 -4.18 10.71
CA LEU A 34 0.25 -3.89 9.38
C LEU A 34 -0.89 -3.76 8.34
N HIS A 35 -1.97 -4.52 8.49
CA HIS A 35 -3.16 -4.41 7.64
C HIS A 35 -3.91 -3.08 7.79
N ASP A 36 -3.80 -2.39 8.92
CA ASP A 36 -4.45 -1.09 9.12
C ASP A 36 -3.80 -0.02 8.23
N LEU A 37 -2.52 -0.17 7.88
CA LEU A 37 -1.87 0.67 6.88
C LEU A 37 -2.51 0.51 5.50
N ARG A 38 -2.84 -0.74 5.12
CA ARG A 38 -3.54 -1.03 3.86
C ARG A 38 -4.95 -0.45 3.85
N HIS A 39 -5.66 -0.52 4.98
CA HIS A 39 -6.96 0.13 5.12
C HIS A 39 -6.86 1.66 5.04
N SER A 40 -5.86 2.25 5.70
CA SER A 40 -5.60 3.68 5.66
C SER A 40 -5.32 4.17 4.23
N PHE A 41 -4.53 3.42 3.47
CA PHE A 41 -4.29 3.69 2.05
C PHE A 41 -5.59 3.69 1.24
N ALA A 42 -6.45 2.68 1.45
CA ALA A 42 -7.75 2.61 0.80
C ALA A 42 -8.65 3.81 1.16
N SER A 43 -8.69 4.21 2.43
CA SER A 43 -9.46 5.37 2.89
C SER A 43 -9.00 6.67 2.25
N VAL A 44 -7.69 6.88 2.10
CA VAL A 44 -7.16 8.07 1.41
C VAL A 44 -7.48 8.01 -0.08
N ALA A 45 -7.39 6.84 -0.72
CA ALA A 45 -7.74 6.68 -2.13
C ALA A 45 -9.22 6.99 -2.42
N ILE A 46 -10.12 6.56 -1.52
CA ILE A 46 -11.55 6.90 -1.58
C ILE A 46 -11.73 8.42 -1.45
N ARG A 47 -11.02 9.05 -0.50
CA ARG A 47 -11.07 10.51 -0.31
C ARG A 47 -10.58 11.29 -1.53
N ASP A 48 -9.57 10.77 -2.22
CA ASP A 48 -9.02 11.35 -3.46
C ASP A 48 -9.90 11.03 -4.70
N ASN A 49 -11.12 10.53 -4.51
CA ASN A 49 -12.11 10.18 -5.55
C ASN A 49 -11.60 9.13 -6.56
N ILE A 50 -10.72 8.21 -6.13
CA ILE A 50 -10.25 7.12 -6.98
C ILE A 50 -11.33 6.02 -7.03
N SER A 51 -11.60 5.49 -8.22
CA SER A 51 -12.64 4.46 -8.37
C SER A 51 -12.30 3.17 -7.61
N LEU A 52 -13.31 2.50 -7.06
CA LEU A 52 -13.14 1.24 -6.30
C LEU A 52 -12.43 0.15 -7.12
N MET A 53 -12.60 0.15 -8.44
CA MET A 53 -11.88 -0.74 -9.35
C MET A 53 -10.37 -0.47 -9.35
N VAL A 54 -9.97 0.80 -9.45
CA VAL A 54 -8.55 1.19 -9.40
C VAL A 54 -7.97 0.97 -8.01
N ILE A 55 -8.74 1.23 -6.95
CA ILE A 55 -8.35 0.90 -5.57
C ILE A 55 -8.13 -0.61 -5.40
N GLY A 56 -9.01 -1.44 -5.96
CA GLY A 56 -8.85 -2.90 -5.98
C GLY A 56 -7.55 -3.34 -6.66
N LYS A 57 -7.23 -2.75 -7.83
CA LYS A 57 -5.96 -2.97 -8.54
C LYS A 57 -4.75 -2.50 -7.73
N LEU A 58 -4.79 -1.29 -7.17
CA LEU A 58 -3.72 -0.72 -6.32
C LEU A 58 -3.41 -1.61 -5.11
N LEU A 59 -4.45 -2.16 -4.49
CA LEU A 59 -4.32 -3.05 -3.36
C LEU A 59 -3.95 -4.47 -3.81
N GLY A 60 -4.12 -4.85 -5.07
CA GLY A 60 -3.90 -6.22 -5.55
C GLY A 60 -4.96 -7.20 -5.04
N HIS A 61 -6.16 -6.72 -4.71
CA HIS A 61 -7.28 -7.60 -4.40
C HIS A 61 -7.85 -8.20 -5.68
N ALA A 62 -7.77 -9.52 -5.80
CA ALA A 62 -8.43 -10.28 -6.84
C ALA A 62 -9.91 -10.47 -6.53
N LEU A 63 -10.73 -9.41 -6.64
CA LEU A 63 -12.10 -9.61 -7.12
C LEU A 63 -12.06 -9.46 -8.63
N ALA A 64 -11.63 -10.55 -9.25
CA ALA A 64 -11.29 -10.65 -10.66
C ALA A 64 -12.46 -11.17 -11.52
N GLU A 65 -13.71 -11.10 -11.06
CA GLU A 65 -14.82 -11.68 -11.84
C GLU A 65 -15.26 -10.80 -13.04
N THR A 66 -14.71 -9.60 -13.19
CA THR A 66 -14.96 -8.73 -14.38
C THR A 66 -13.72 -8.00 -14.92
N THR A 67 -12.50 -8.47 -14.62
CA THR A 67 -11.26 -7.70 -14.89
C THR A 67 -10.65 -7.91 -16.27
N THR A 68 -11.05 -8.95 -17.01
CA THR A 68 -10.49 -9.24 -18.35
C THR A 68 -10.72 -8.11 -19.36
N ARG A 69 -11.77 -7.29 -19.18
CA ARG A 69 -12.11 -6.18 -20.10
C ARG A 69 -11.24 -4.92 -19.91
N TYR A 70 -10.52 -4.81 -18.79
CA TYR A 70 -9.78 -3.60 -18.41
C TYR A 70 -8.30 -3.85 -18.14
N ALA A 71 -7.72 -4.92 -18.68
CA ALA A 71 -6.28 -5.17 -18.64
C ALA A 71 -5.47 -4.02 -19.27
N HIS A 72 -6.07 -3.28 -20.21
CA HIS A 72 -5.49 -2.11 -20.87
C HIS A 72 -5.75 -0.78 -20.14
N LEU A 73 -6.54 -0.78 -19.07
CA LEU A 73 -6.68 0.39 -18.20
C LEU A 73 -5.36 0.48 -17.43
N SER A 74 -4.47 1.27 -18.02
CA SER A 74 -3.03 1.15 -18.08
C SER A 74 -2.34 1.23 -16.72
N ASP A 75 -1.20 0.56 -16.62
CA ASP A 75 -0.28 0.66 -15.48
C ASP A 75 0.05 2.12 -15.11
N GLU A 76 0.02 3.02 -16.10
CA GLU A 76 0.15 4.48 -15.91
C GLU A 76 -0.96 5.08 -15.04
N ILE A 77 -2.23 4.71 -15.24
CA ILE A 77 -3.35 5.19 -14.41
C ILE A 77 -3.22 4.66 -12.98
N VAL A 78 -2.76 3.42 -12.84
CA VAL A 78 -2.51 2.81 -11.52
C VAL A 78 -1.34 3.51 -10.84
N ALA A 79 -0.27 3.82 -11.56
CA ALA A 79 0.89 4.54 -11.04
C ALA A 79 0.55 5.98 -10.63
N ASP A 80 -0.16 6.74 -11.46
CA ASP A 80 -0.62 8.10 -11.14
C ASP A 80 -1.52 8.11 -9.90
N ALA A 81 -2.46 7.16 -9.82
CA ALA A 81 -3.32 7.01 -8.66
C ALA A 81 -2.52 6.69 -7.38
N ALA A 82 -1.52 5.81 -7.47
CA ALA A 82 -0.63 5.50 -6.34
C ALA A 82 0.16 6.74 -5.87
N GLU A 83 0.66 7.53 -6.81
CA GLU A 83 1.43 8.75 -6.53
C GLU A 83 0.55 9.79 -5.83
N ARG A 84 -0.68 10.00 -6.32
CA ARG A 84 -1.65 10.93 -5.71
C ARG A 84 -1.96 10.56 -4.26
N VAL A 85 -2.26 9.29 -4.00
CA VAL A 85 -2.56 8.79 -2.64
C VAL A 85 -1.35 8.94 -1.74
N SER A 86 -0.16 8.60 -2.23
CA SER A 86 1.10 8.74 -1.49
C SER A 86 1.38 10.19 -1.12
N GLY A 87 1.20 11.13 -2.07
CA GLY A 87 1.31 12.56 -1.81
C GLY A 87 0.25 13.09 -0.83
N SER A 88 -0.97 12.57 -0.90
CA SER A 88 -2.06 12.89 0.04
C SER A 88 -1.73 12.43 1.46
N ILE A 89 -1.17 11.23 1.62
CA ILE A 89 -0.65 10.72 2.90
C ILE A 89 0.51 11.60 3.39
N ALA A 90 1.50 11.88 2.55
CA ALA A 90 2.68 12.68 2.90
C ALA A 90 2.31 14.07 3.45
N ARG A 91 1.32 14.74 2.82
CA ARG A 91 0.77 16.02 3.32
C ARG A 91 0.11 15.88 4.69
N LEU A 92 -0.64 14.82 4.93
CA LEU A 92 -1.31 14.59 6.21
C LEU A 92 -0.34 14.33 7.37
N ILE A 93 0.76 13.61 7.09
CA ILE A 93 1.75 13.26 8.11
C ILE A 93 2.87 14.31 8.25
N GLY A 94 2.81 15.40 7.48
CA GLY A 94 3.79 16.50 7.55
C GLY A 94 5.17 16.15 6.99
N VAL A 95 5.26 15.21 6.05
CA VAL A 95 6.52 14.73 5.45
C VAL A 95 6.68 15.20 3.99
N ALA A 96 5.72 15.96 3.45
CA ALA A 96 5.87 16.63 2.17
C ALA A 96 6.86 17.81 2.27
N PRO A 97 7.67 18.09 1.23
CA PRO A 97 8.42 19.34 1.13
C PRO A 97 7.50 20.58 1.08
#